data_AF-A0A2W6VHU3-F1
#
_entry.id   AF-A0A2W6VHU3-F1
#
_cell.length_a   1.000
_cell.length_b   1.000
_cell.length_c   1.000
_cell.angle_alpha   90.00
_cell.angle_beta   90.00
_cell.angle_gamma   90.00
#
_symmetry.space_group_name_H-M   'P 1'
#
loop_
_entity.id
_entity.type
_entity.pdbx_description
1 polymer ?
#
loop_
_entity_poly.entity_id
_entity_poly.type
_entity_poly.pdbx_seq_one_letter_code
_entity_poly.pdbx_strand_id
1 'polypeptide(L)'
;MATELLHSNLPLYTFEWEQLWPRGFADDDGFGCTSRIAFGDWHFTPASGNEFEDESWERYENYGVFHCAAIIRTADVQKDLDDAKADYGFFVRLGLARLGQEEWEIWAIQVGTLPGSQYRLIARKAENEGLIKEFQVLQQTCPPGTRVEAKGLDIWRTRYCLIDSRETLLKLGHKMLRRPHRGQLQLKKRAGD
;
A
#
# COMPACT_ATOMS: atom_id res chain seq x y z
N MET A 1 -3.41 0.65 -20.09
CA MET A 1 -2.01 0.95 -19.75
C MET A 1 -1.67 0.25 -18.45
N ALA A 2 -0.65 -0.61 -18.46
CA ALA A 2 -0.26 -1.32 -17.25
C ALA A 2 0.32 -0.33 -16.21
N THR A 3 -0.08 -0.46 -14.95
CA THR A 3 0.28 0.44 -13.84
C THR A 3 1.77 0.44 -13.59
N GLU A 4 2.41 1.62 -13.54
CA GLU A 4 3.83 1.74 -13.21
C GLU A 4 4.07 1.44 -11.72
N LEU A 5 5.01 0.54 -11.45
CA LEU A 5 5.42 0.17 -10.10
C LEU A 5 6.28 1.28 -9.49
N LEU A 6 5.99 1.74 -8.27
CA LEU A 6 6.89 2.62 -7.53
C LEU A 6 7.87 1.77 -6.73
N HIS A 7 9.17 2.03 -6.87
CA HIS A 7 10.21 1.22 -6.25
C HIS A 7 11.34 2.08 -5.69
N SER A 8 11.92 1.65 -4.58
CA SER A 8 13.15 2.20 -4.03
C SER A 8 14.14 1.07 -3.76
N ASN A 9 15.43 1.31 -4.02
CA ASN A 9 16.50 0.33 -3.80
C ASN A 9 16.73 0.00 -2.31
N LEU A 10 16.22 0.83 -1.40
CA LEU A 10 16.20 0.59 0.03
C LEU A 10 14.83 0.98 0.60
N PRO A 11 14.37 0.35 1.69
CA PRO A 11 13.17 0.80 2.37
C PRO A 11 13.27 2.27 2.80
N LEU A 12 12.40 3.10 2.25
CA LEU A 12 12.26 4.51 2.64
C LEU A 12 11.81 4.67 4.09
N TYR A 13 11.02 3.71 4.60
CA TYR A 13 10.50 3.73 5.97
C TYR A 13 10.94 2.49 6.73
N THR A 14 11.38 2.73 7.96
CA THR A 14 11.89 1.73 8.90
C THR A 14 11.11 1.85 10.23
N PHE A 15 11.44 1.01 11.21
CA PHE A 15 10.85 1.06 12.55
C PHE A 15 11.04 2.41 13.29
N GLU A 16 11.93 3.28 12.81
CA GLU A 16 12.12 4.63 13.35
C GLU A 16 11.01 5.61 12.91
N TRP A 17 10.18 5.24 11.94
CA TRP A 17 9.09 6.09 11.48
C TRP A 17 7.85 5.90 12.36
N GLU A 18 7.50 6.91 13.15
CA GLU A 18 6.40 6.86 14.14
C GLU A 18 5.04 6.48 13.55
N GLN A 19 4.84 6.77 12.26
CA GLN A 19 3.61 6.54 11.52
C GLN A 19 3.65 5.27 10.65
N LEU A 20 4.55 4.32 10.98
CA LEU A 20 4.65 2.99 10.38
C LEU A 20 3.81 1.98 11.18
N TRP A 21 3.08 1.13 10.46
CA TRP A 21 2.15 0.15 11.03
C TRP A 21 2.30 -1.22 10.35
N PRO A 22 2.04 -2.34 11.06
CA PRO A 22 1.81 -2.40 12.50
C PRO A 22 3.05 -1.96 13.30
N ARG A 23 2.84 -1.55 14.55
CA ARG A 23 3.92 -1.11 15.44
C ARG A 23 3.84 -1.79 16.80
N GLY A 24 4.98 -1.86 17.46
CA GLY A 24 5.07 -2.34 18.82
C GLY A 24 4.36 -1.42 19.80
N PHE A 25 3.80 -2.01 20.85
CA PHE A 25 3.48 -1.34 22.10
C PHE A 25 4.05 -2.17 23.26
N ALA A 26 4.40 -1.48 24.33
CA ALA A 26 4.75 -2.06 25.61
C ALA A 26 4.31 -1.06 26.69
N ASP A 27 3.49 -1.52 27.62
CA ASP A 27 2.96 -0.78 28.77
C ASP A 27 2.98 -1.68 30.01
N ASP A 28 2.40 -1.21 31.12
CA ASP A 28 2.38 -1.94 32.39
C ASP A 28 1.55 -3.23 32.32
N ASP A 29 0.59 -3.30 31.38
CA ASP A 29 -0.37 -4.40 31.26
C ASP A 29 -0.02 -5.39 30.15
N GLY A 30 0.98 -5.10 29.31
CA GLY A 30 1.50 -6.05 28.33
C GLY A 30 2.38 -5.46 27.25
N PHE A 31 2.69 -6.30 26.26
CA PHE A 31 3.40 -5.92 25.06
C PHE A 31 2.84 -6.66 23.84
N GLY A 32 3.01 -6.09 22.67
CA GLY A 32 2.60 -6.73 21.43
C GLY A 32 2.63 -5.80 20.23
N CYS A 33 1.81 -6.11 19.23
CA CYS A 33 1.68 -5.30 18.03
C CYS A 33 0.27 -4.74 17.90
N THR A 34 0.19 -3.47 17.51
CA THR A 34 -1.06 -2.79 17.19
C THR A 34 -1.03 -2.25 15.76
N SER A 35 -2.21 -2.10 15.16
CA SER A 35 -2.39 -1.62 13.79
C SER A 35 -3.56 -0.64 13.71
N ARG A 36 -3.42 0.42 12.92
CA ARG A 36 -4.54 1.26 12.51
C ARG A 36 -5.35 0.64 11.36
N ILE A 37 -4.80 -0.34 10.66
CA ILE A 37 -5.42 -0.97 9.50
C ILE A 37 -5.90 -2.36 9.88
N ALA A 38 -7.12 -2.68 9.49
CA ALA A 38 -7.72 -3.98 9.74
C ALA A 38 -6.97 -5.09 9.01
N PHE A 39 -6.65 -6.16 9.74
CA PHE A 39 -6.22 -7.42 9.16
C PHE A 39 -7.43 -8.22 8.64
N GLY A 40 -7.19 -9.03 7.62
CA GLY A 40 -8.21 -9.80 6.90
C GLY A 40 -8.04 -9.76 5.39
N ASP A 41 -9.09 -10.17 4.68
CA ASP A 41 -9.13 -10.16 3.22
C ASP A 41 -9.63 -8.81 2.71
N TRP A 42 -8.91 -8.22 1.78
CA TRP A 42 -9.22 -6.97 1.12
C TRP A 42 -9.44 -7.22 -0.36
N HIS A 43 -10.48 -6.62 -0.91
CA HIS A 43 -10.80 -6.69 -2.33
C HIS A 43 -10.49 -5.35 -2.97
N PHE A 44 -9.71 -5.38 -4.05
CA PHE A 44 -9.48 -4.25 -4.92
C PHE A 44 -10.53 -4.26 -6.04
N THR A 45 -11.29 -3.18 -6.12
CA THR A 45 -12.25 -2.92 -7.19
C THR A 45 -11.76 -1.73 -8.02
N PRO A 46 -11.42 -1.92 -9.31
CA PRO A 46 -11.04 -0.83 -10.21
C PRO A 46 -12.12 0.25 -10.32
N ALA A 47 -11.72 1.49 -10.55
CA ALA A 47 -12.64 2.59 -10.83
C ALA A 47 -13.35 2.36 -12.18
N SER A 48 -14.59 2.82 -12.29
CA SER A 48 -15.36 2.71 -13.53
C SER A 48 -14.62 3.37 -14.70
N GLY A 49 -14.47 2.65 -15.81
CA GLY A 49 -13.73 3.10 -16.98
C GLY A 49 -12.22 2.85 -16.94
N ASN A 50 -11.69 2.20 -15.89
CA ASN A 50 -10.32 1.70 -15.87
C ASN A 50 -10.25 0.26 -16.43
N GLU A 51 -10.38 0.12 -17.75
CA GLU A 51 -10.43 -1.18 -18.45
C GLU A 51 -9.12 -1.98 -18.43
N PHE A 52 -8.06 -1.42 -17.86
CA PHE A 52 -6.71 -2.01 -17.87
C PHE A 52 -6.29 -2.59 -16.52
N GLU A 53 -7.20 -2.58 -15.55
CA GLU A 53 -6.98 -3.15 -14.24
C GLU A 53 -8.05 -4.17 -13.95
N ASP A 54 -7.60 -5.35 -13.54
CA ASP A 54 -8.46 -6.40 -13.08
C ASP A 54 -8.71 -6.26 -11.56
N GLU A 55 -9.83 -6.80 -11.12
CA GLU A 55 -10.06 -7.00 -9.69
C GLU A 55 -8.98 -7.92 -9.12
N SER A 56 -8.62 -7.69 -7.86
CA SER A 56 -7.68 -8.56 -7.16
C SER A 56 -8.00 -8.61 -5.67
N TRP A 57 -7.46 -9.63 -5.03
CA TRP A 57 -7.61 -9.89 -3.61
C TRP A 57 -6.28 -9.81 -2.92
N GLU A 58 -6.31 -9.29 -1.69
CA GLU A 58 -5.16 -9.21 -0.82
C GLU A 58 -5.51 -9.71 0.56
N ARG A 59 -4.56 -10.37 1.22
CA ARG A 59 -4.70 -10.70 2.64
C ARG A 59 -3.63 -9.99 3.43
N TYR A 60 -4.06 -9.30 4.48
CA TYR A 60 -3.18 -8.71 5.48
C TYR A 60 -3.30 -9.46 6.79
N GLU A 61 -2.21 -10.04 7.26
CA GLU A 61 -2.13 -10.70 8.56
C GLU A 61 -1.07 -10.04 9.43
N ASN A 62 -1.23 -10.16 10.75
CA ASN A 62 -0.17 -9.79 11.67
C ASN A 62 0.93 -10.87 11.62
N TYR A 63 2.19 -10.47 11.41
CA TYR A 63 3.31 -11.41 11.45
C TYR A 63 3.54 -12.02 12.85
N GLY A 64 3.26 -11.27 13.93
CA GLY A 64 3.39 -11.83 15.28
C GLY A 64 3.32 -10.81 16.41
N VAL A 65 3.78 -11.23 17.59
CA VAL A 65 3.78 -10.44 18.84
C VAL A 65 5.11 -9.69 19.05
N PHE A 66 6.23 -10.28 18.63
CA PHE A 66 7.58 -9.73 18.84
C PHE A 66 8.12 -8.91 17.65
N HIS A 67 7.67 -9.23 16.44
CA HIS A 67 8.05 -8.54 15.21
C HIS A 67 6.80 -8.00 14.55
N CYS A 68 6.59 -6.68 14.67
CA CYS A 68 5.42 -6.04 14.09
C CYS A 68 5.67 -5.79 12.61
N ALA A 69 5.11 -6.65 11.76
CA ALA A 69 5.04 -6.47 10.31
C ALA A 69 3.70 -7.01 9.81
N ALA A 70 3.28 -6.57 8.63
CA ALA A 70 2.17 -7.20 7.92
C ALA A 70 2.70 -8.32 7.04
N ILE A 71 2.07 -9.50 7.10
CA ILE A 71 2.17 -10.50 6.05
C ILE A 71 1.15 -10.12 4.98
N ILE A 72 1.62 -9.97 3.74
CA ILE A 72 0.82 -9.55 2.60
C ILE A 72 0.82 -10.68 1.59
N ARG A 73 -0.37 -11.10 1.18
CA ARG A 73 -0.57 -12.03 0.05
C ARG A 73 -1.47 -11.37 -0.98
N THR A 74 -1.29 -11.71 -2.25
CA THR A 74 -2.11 -11.21 -3.35
C THR A 74 -2.49 -12.36 -4.27
N ALA A 75 -3.74 -12.37 -4.72
CA ALA A 75 -4.28 -13.34 -5.67
C ALA A 75 -5.40 -12.71 -6.52
N ASP A 76 -5.69 -13.28 -7.67
CA ASP A 76 -6.81 -12.80 -8.51
C ASP A 76 -8.17 -13.25 -7.95
N VAL A 77 -8.20 -14.36 -7.21
CA VAL A 77 -9.40 -14.92 -6.59
C VAL A 77 -9.19 -15.08 -5.09
N GLN A 78 -10.20 -14.72 -4.28
CA GLN A 78 -10.11 -14.74 -2.81
C GLN A 78 -9.63 -16.08 -2.24
N LYS A 79 -10.16 -17.21 -2.74
CA LYS A 79 -9.83 -18.54 -2.23
C LYS A 79 -8.34 -18.91 -2.41
N ASP A 80 -7.68 -18.33 -3.40
CA ASP A 80 -6.28 -18.63 -3.71
C ASP A 80 -5.31 -17.88 -2.78
N LEU A 81 -5.82 -16.99 -1.92
CA LEU A 81 -5.03 -16.29 -0.90
C LEU A 81 -4.39 -17.23 0.14
N ASP A 82 -4.96 -18.42 0.36
CA ASP A 82 -4.40 -19.40 1.30
C ASP A 82 -3.05 -19.97 0.80
N ASP A 83 -2.91 -20.13 -0.52
CA ASP A 83 -1.72 -20.69 -1.17
C ASP A 83 -0.79 -19.62 -1.77
N ALA A 84 -1.23 -18.36 -1.79
CA ALA A 84 -0.47 -17.25 -2.36
C ALA A 84 0.85 -17.00 -1.60
N LYS A 85 1.88 -16.58 -2.36
CA LYS A 85 3.18 -16.22 -1.81
C LYS A 85 3.02 -15.12 -0.76
N ALA A 86 3.60 -15.34 0.42
CA ALA A 86 3.68 -14.35 1.47
C ALA A 86 4.86 -13.39 1.21
N ASP A 87 4.57 -12.10 1.23
CA ASP A 87 5.55 -11.03 1.31
C ASP A 87 5.39 -10.28 2.64
N TYR A 88 6.47 -9.65 3.10
CA TYR A 88 6.43 -8.83 4.31
C TYR A 88 6.36 -7.35 3.94
N GLY A 89 5.58 -6.61 4.72
CA GLY A 89 5.41 -5.19 4.48
C GLY A 89 4.88 -4.39 5.65
N PHE A 90 4.65 -3.13 5.37
CA PHE A 90 4.19 -2.13 6.34
C PHE A 90 3.21 -1.18 5.68
N PHE A 91 2.33 -0.62 6.48
CA PHE A 91 1.50 0.51 6.11
C PHE A 91 2.09 1.78 6.70
N VAL A 92 2.29 2.77 5.86
CA VAL A 92 2.98 4.00 6.23
C VAL A 92 2.04 5.17 5.99
N ARG A 93 1.64 5.88 7.05
CA ARG A 93 0.97 7.17 6.86
C ARG A 93 2.04 8.20 6.48
N LEU A 94 1.90 8.76 5.29
CA LEU A 94 2.85 9.71 4.71
C LEU A 94 2.58 11.12 5.19
N GLY A 95 1.30 11.50 5.34
CA GLY A 95 0.92 12.86 5.74
C GLY A 95 -0.56 13.13 5.57
N LEU A 96 -0.93 14.41 5.76
CA LEU A 96 -2.28 14.94 5.55
C LEU A 96 -2.33 15.80 4.30
N ALA A 97 -3.48 15.83 3.62
CA ALA A 97 -3.74 16.67 2.47
C ALA A 97 -5.17 17.22 2.51
N ARG A 98 -5.40 18.36 1.85
CA ARG A 98 -6.75 18.89 1.63
C ARG A 98 -7.14 18.79 0.17
N LEU A 99 -8.37 18.33 -0.07
CA LEU A 99 -9.02 18.32 -1.37
C LEU A 99 -10.41 18.96 -1.22
N GLY A 100 -10.56 20.19 -1.69
CA GLY A 100 -11.74 21.01 -1.36
C GLY A 100 -11.80 21.31 0.13
N GLN A 101 -12.93 20.99 0.76
CA GLN A 101 -13.15 21.16 2.21
C GLN A 101 -12.76 19.91 3.02
N GLU A 102 -12.43 18.80 2.37
CA GLU A 102 -12.15 17.53 3.02
C GLU A 102 -10.67 17.38 3.34
N GLU A 103 -10.36 16.83 4.51
CA GLU A 103 -9.02 16.41 4.89
C GLU A 103 -8.83 14.91 4.64
N TRP A 104 -7.68 14.58 4.07
CA TRP A 104 -7.32 13.24 3.62
C TRP A 104 -6.01 12.80 4.26
N GLU A 105 -5.96 11.56 4.74
CA GLU A 105 -4.72 10.90 5.07
C GLU A 105 -4.14 10.25 3.80
N ILE A 106 -2.88 10.54 3.50
CA ILE A 106 -2.11 9.88 2.44
C ILE A 106 -1.29 8.77 3.08
N TRP A 107 -1.36 7.58 2.47
CA TRP A 107 -0.68 6.38 2.94
C TRP A 107 0.10 5.70 1.81
N ALA A 108 1.04 4.84 2.19
CA ALA A 108 1.68 3.89 1.30
C ALA A 108 1.67 2.49 1.90
N ILE A 109 1.47 1.47 1.07
CA ILE A 109 1.81 0.09 1.40
C ILE A 109 3.22 -0.16 0.91
N GLN A 110 4.15 -0.41 1.83
CA GLN A 110 5.53 -0.76 1.57
C GLN A 110 5.66 -2.29 1.59
N VAL A 111 6.09 -2.90 0.48
CA VAL A 111 6.25 -4.35 0.37
C VAL A 111 7.70 -4.70 0.00
N GLY A 112 8.29 -5.66 0.70
CA GLY A 112 9.66 -6.12 0.48
C GLY A 112 10.72 -5.22 1.11
N THR A 113 11.93 -5.75 1.24
CA THR A 113 13.10 -5.06 1.82
C THR A 113 14.38 -5.19 0.99
N LEU A 114 14.60 -6.32 0.33
CA LEU A 114 15.74 -6.59 -0.56
C LEU A 114 15.24 -7.21 -1.88
N PRO A 115 15.65 -6.72 -3.07
CA PRO A 115 16.65 -5.67 -3.34
C PRO A 115 16.15 -4.23 -3.11
N GLY A 116 15.01 -4.08 -2.42
CA GLY A 116 14.41 -2.80 -2.11
C GLY A 116 12.95 -2.97 -1.73
N SER A 117 12.19 -1.88 -1.76
CA SER A 117 10.76 -1.88 -1.44
C SER A 117 9.92 -1.37 -2.59
N GLN A 118 8.75 -1.96 -2.76
CA GLN A 118 7.69 -1.47 -3.62
C GLN A 118 6.70 -0.63 -2.82
N TYR A 119 6.12 0.38 -3.45
CA TYR A 119 5.18 1.29 -2.81
C TYR A 119 3.88 1.37 -3.59
N ARG A 120 2.75 1.13 -2.91
CA ARG A 120 1.42 1.47 -3.43
C ARG A 120 0.82 2.64 -2.68
N LEU A 121 0.49 3.71 -3.38
CA LEU A 121 -0.13 4.90 -2.81
C LEU A 121 -1.63 4.66 -2.61
N ILE A 122 -2.12 4.93 -1.41
CA ILE A 122 -3.53 4.83 -1.05
C ILE A 122 -3.92 6.04 -0.19
N ALA A 123 -5.21 6.36 -0.12
CA ALA A 123 -5.70 7.49 0.68
C ALA A 123 -7.07 7.19 1.27
N ARG A 124 -7.41 7.93 2.33
CA ARG A 124 -8.74 7.90 2.94
C ARG A 124 -9.06 9.28 3.51
N LYS A 125 -10.34 9.56 3.73
CA LYS A 125 -10.77 10.74 4.50
C LYS A 125 -10.33 10.61 5.96
N ALA A 126 -9.91 11.73 6.55
CA ALA A 126 -9.35 11.79 7.90
C ALA A 126 -10.42 11.73 9.01
N GLU A 127 -11.69 11.95 8.67
CA GLU A 127 -12.82 12.10 9.61
C GLU A 127 -13.20 10.84 10.40
N ASN A 128 -12.75 9.67 9.97
CA ASN A 128 -13.13 8.40 10.59
C ASN A 128 -12.11 7.98 11.66
N GLU A 129 -12.47 8.16 12.93
CA GLU A 129 -11.76 7.60 14.07
C GLU A 129 -12.06 6.09 14.19
N GLY A 130 -11.02 5.26 14.22
CA GLY A 130 -11.15 3.82 14.34
C GLY A 130 -10.25 3.02 13.39
N LEU A 131 -10.48 1.70 13.39
CA LEU A 131 -9.75 0.77 12.53
C LEU A 131 -10.11 1.00 11.07
N ILE A 132 -9.10 1.16 10.22
CA ILE A 132 -9.26 1.47 8.80
C ILE A 132 -9.64 0.20 8.03
N LYS A 133 -10.72 0.28 7.28
CA LYS A 133 -11.31 -0.84 6.51
C LYS A 133 -11.51 -0.52 5.02
N GLU A 134 -11.13 0.68 4.59
CA GLU A 134 -11.28 1.13 3.22
C GLU A 134 -10.21 2.16 2.86
N PHE A 135 -9.75 2.10 1.61
CA PHE A 135 -8.92 3.11 0.99
C PHE A 135 -9.32 3.35 -0.47
N GLN A 136 -9.07 4.56 -0.95
CA GLN A 136 -8.93 4.84 -2.37
C GLN A 136 -7.50 4.51 -2.80
N VAL A 137 -7.35 3.71 -3.86
CA VAL A 137 -6.05 3.44 -4.46
C VAL A 137 -5.69 4.58 -5.39
N LEU A 138 -4.61 5.29 -5.11
CA LEU A 138 -4.22 6.44 -5.89
C LEU A 138 -3.53 6.02 -7.20
N GLN A 139 -3.59 6.91 -8.19
CA GLN A 139 -2.82 6.76 -9.43
C GLN A 139 -1.33 6.59 -9.13
N GLN A 140 -0.64 5.86 -9.99
CA GLN A 140 0.81 5.74 -9.95
C GLN A 140 1.36 6.22 -11.30
N THR A 141 1.95 7.40 -11.28
CA THR A 141 2.62 7.99 -12.45
C THR A 141 4.03 8.33 -12.05
N CYS A 142 5.01 7.89 -12.84
CA CYS A 142 6.40 8.23 -12.57
C CYS A 142 6.58 9.75 -12.49
N PRO A 143 7.25 10.26 -11.43
CA PRO A 143 7.83 11.58 -11.49
C PRO A 143 8.70 11.74 -12.75
N PRO A 144 8.79 12.95 -13.33
CA PRO A 144 9.63 13.19 -14.48
C PRO A 144 11.07 12.75 -14.23
N GLY A 145 11.65 12.02 -15.19
CA GLY A 145 13.04 11.54 -15.09
C GLY A 145 13.29 10.35 -14.18
N THR A 146 12.28 9.80 -13.49
CA THR A 146 12.50 8.66 -12.58
C THR A 146 12.09 7.30 -13.15
N ARG A 147 11.56 7.26 -14.38
CA ARG A 147 11.23 6.01 -15.06
C ARG A 147 12.52 5.26 -15.42
N VAL A 148 12.63 4.05 -14.91
CA VAL A 148 13.69 3.09 -15.23
C VAL A 148 13.08 1.96 -16.05
N GLU A 149 13.79 1.51 -17.09
CA GLU A 149 13.35 0.46 -17.99
C GLU A 149 14.56 -0.18 -18.67
N ALA A 150 14.57 -1.51 -18.77
CA ALA A 150 15.58 -2.22 -19.53
C ALA A 150 15.25 -2.15 -21.03
N LYS A 151 16.27 -1.89 -21.86
CA LYS A 151 16.11 -1.90 -23.32
C LYS A 151 16.25 -3.32 -23.87
N GLY A 152 15.55 -3.61 -24.98
CA GLY A 152 15.69 -4.90 -25.69
C GLY A 152 14.96 -6.07 -25.05
N LEU A 153 14.06 -5.82 -24.09
CA LEU A 153 13.17 -6.81 -23.49
C LEU A 153 11.72 -6.33 -23.73
N ASP A 154 11.17 -6.70 -24.88
CA ASP A 154 9.86 -6.26 -25.36
C ASP A 154 8.69 -7.07 -24.77
N ILE A 155 8.91 -8.36 -24.48
CA ILE A 155 7.90 -9.24 -23.85
C ILE A 155 7.87 -9.06 -22.33
N TRP A 156 9.02 -8.82 -21.70
CA TRP A 156 9.13 -8.74 -20.24
C TRP A 156 8.98 -7.32 -19.73
N ARG A 157 8.05 -7.12 -18.80
CA ARG A 157 7.82 -5.81 -18.22
C ARG A 157 8.91 -5.48 -17.20
N THR A 158 9.81 -4.58 -17.60
CA THR A 158 10.93 -4.13 -16.74
C THR A 158 10.76 -2.71 -16.22
N ARG A 159 9.73 -1.97 -16.66
CA ARG A 159 9.55 -0.56 -16.30
C ARG A 159 9.07 -0.39 -14.85
N TYR A 160 9.68 0.56 -14.14
CA TYR A 160 9.22 1.04 -12.85
C TYR A 160 9.62 2.51 -12.64
N CYS A 161 9.06 3.14 -11.62
CA CYS A 161 9.41 4.48 -11.18
C CYS A 161 10.34 4.38 -9.97
N LEU A 162 11.56 4.89 -10.11
CA LEU A 162 12.47 5.02 -8.99
C LEU A 162 11.99 6.15 -8.06
N ILE A 163 11.87 5.85 -6.77
CA ILE A 163 11.56 6.81 -5.72
C ILE A 163 12.66 6.70 -4.67
N ASP A 164 13.48 7.74 -4.56
CA ASP A 164 14.71 7.73 -3.75
C ASP A 164 14.53 8.34 -2.35
N SER A 165 13.37 8.91 -2.06
CA SER A 165 13.17 9.72 -0.86
C SER A 165 11.71 9.75 -0.39
N ARG A 166 11.54 9.87 0.93
CA ARG A 166 10.23 10.01 1.59
C ARG A 166 9.48 11.24 1.10
N GLU A 167 10.19 12.35 0.92
CA GLU A 167 9.63 13.62 0.42
C GLU A 167 9.06 13.47 -1.00
N THR A 168 9.78 12.81 -1.90
CA THR A 168 9.30 12.53 -3.26
C THR A 168 8.04 11.66 -3.23
N LEU A 169 8.00 10.62 -2.39
CA LEU A 169 6.81 9.77 -2.27
C LEU A 169 5.59 10.54 -1.75
N LEU A 170 5.76 11.40 -0.74
CA LEU A 170 4.69 12.25 -0.21
C LEU A 170 4.20 13.26 -1.25
N LYS A 171 5.10 13.98 -1.93
CA LYS A 171 4.75 14.90 -3.03
C LYS A 171 3.98 14.19 -4.13
N LEU A 172 4.38 12.96 -4.48
CA LEU A 172 3.67 12.15 -5.45
C LEU A 172 2.27 11.80 -4.93
N GLY A 173 2.13 11.36 -3.67
CA GLY A 173 0.84 11.13 -3.03
C GLY A 173 -0.11 12.34 -3.12
N HIS A 174 0.37 13.54 -2.79
CA HIS A 174 -0.41 14.78 -2.93
C HIS A 174 -0.86 15.03 -4.37
N LYS A 175 0.03 14.78 -5.34
CA LYS A 175 -0.29 14.98 -6.76
C LYS A 175 -1.34 13.98 -7.24
N MET A 176 -1.23 12.71 -6.80
CA MET A 176 -2.10 11.62 -7.23
C MET A 176 -3.47 11.68 -6.54
N LEU A 177 -3.57 12.23 -5.33
CA LEU A 177 -4.85 12.49 -4.66
C LEU A 177 -5.76 13.43 -5.47
N ARG A 178 -5.18 14.34 -6.26
CA ARG A 178 -5.94 15.28 -7.11
C ARG A 178 -6.37 14.67 -8.45
N ARG A 179 -6.04 13.40 -8.70
CA ARG A 179 -6.42 12.66 -9.92
C ARG A 179 -7.55 11.70 -9.59
N PRO A 180 -8.35 11.27 -10.58
CA PRO A 180 -9.29 10.16 -10.37
C PRO A 180 -8.54 8.95 -9.80
N HIS A 181 -9.01 8.39 -8.68
CA HIS A 181 -8.39 7.22 -8.08
C HIS A 181 -8.45 6.01 -9.03
N ARG A 182 -7.53 5.06 -8.88
CA ARG A 182 -7.48 3.82 -9.70
C ARG A 182 -8.59 2.85 -9.36
N GLY A 183 -9.06 2.90 -8.12
CA GLY A 183 -10.06 1.99 -7.59
C GLY A 183 -10.17 2.13 -6.08
N GLN A 184 -10.85 1.19 -5.47
CA GLN A 184 -11.06 1.11 -4.03
C GLN A 184 -10.50 -0.19 -3.51
N LEU A 185 -9.93 -0.15 -2.32
CA LEU A 185 -9.48 -1.31 -1.59
C LEU A 185 -10.32 -1.41 -0.32
N GLN A 186 -11.09 -2.47 -0.17
CA GLN A 186 -12.08 -2.62 0.91
C GLN A 186 -11.91 -3.95 1.63
N LEU A 187 -11.93 -3.91 2.97
CA LEU A 187 -11.98 -5.12 3.78
C LEU A 187 -13.29 -5.87 3.49
N LYS A 188 -13.20 -7.17 3.24
CA LYS A 188 -14.32 -8.08 3.05
C LYS A 188 -14.29 -9.16 4.14
N LYS A 189 -15.42 -9.83 4.32
CA LYS A 189 -15.46 -11.05 5.12
C LYS A 189 -14.65 -12.14 4.43
N ARG A 190 -13.95 -12.95 5.21
CA ARG A 190 -13.27 -14.13 4.68
C ARG A 190 -14.31 -15.09 4.13
N ALA A 191 -14.01 -15.74 3.01
CA ALA A 191 -14.85 -16.82 2.51
C ALA A 191 -14.85 -17.97 3.54
N GLY A 192 -16.01 -18.27 4.12
CA GLY A 192 -16.17 -19.35 5.10
C GLY A 192 -16.39 -18.91 6.57
N ASP A 193 -16.34 -17.60 6.85
CA ASP A 193 -16.69 -17.00 8.16
C ASP A 193 -18.13 -16.44 8.22
#